data_AF-C4Y8X9-F1
#
_entry.id   AF-C4Y8X9-F1
#
_cell.length_a   1.000
_cell.length_b   1.000
_cell.length_c   1.000
_cell.angle_alpha   90.00
_cell.angle_beta   90.00
_cell.angle_gamma   90.00
#
_symmetry.space_group_name_H-M   'P 1'
#
loop_
_entity.id
_entity.type
_entity.pdbx_description
1 polymer ?
#
loop_
_entity_poly.entity_id
_entity_poly.type
_entity_poly.pdbx_seq_one_letter_code
_entity_poly.pdbx_strand_id
1 'polypeptide(L)'
;MSDDDPLPLLTPSEDFNYLDSEATDNLFSCSTLYAYVFVGITWLLCFVSFTALFSWWKYIFEPLSWNPATKGLYKYLVSTCMSFEKHVITFWCIYIGAWWWAYVRWCGWKLFRHSKGIQT
;
A
#
# COMPACT_ATOMS: atom_id res chain seq x y z
N MET A 1 23.18 -18.45 64.16
CA MET A 1 21.83 -17.98 63.77
C MET A 1 22.06 -17.41 62.40
N SER A 2 21.91 -18.27 61.39
CA SER A 2 22.49 -18.07 60.05
C SER A 2 21.55 -17.24 59.19
N ASP A 3 22.07 -16.13 58.67
CA ASP A 3 21.45 -15.22 57.71
C ASP A 3 21.43 -15.82 56.29
N ASP A 4 20.59 -16.83 56.05
CA ASP A 4 20.48 -17.53 54.75
C ASP A 4 19.03 -17.60 54.24
N ASP A 5 18.26 -16.52 54.33
CA ASP A 5 17.00 -16.41 53.58
C ASP A 5 17.24 -15.60 52.29
N PRO A 6 17.08 -16.20 51.08
CA PRO A 6 17.22 -15.45 49.84
C PRO A 6 16.10 -14.41 49.71
N LEU A 7 16.44 -13.21 49.24
CA LEU A 7 15.47 -12.14 49.01
C LEU A 7 14.29 -12.65 48.15
N PRO A 8 13.03 -12.30 48.49
CA PRO A 8 11.88 -12.66 47.67
C PRO A 8 12.02 -12.02 46.28
N LEU A 9 11.77 -12.82 45.23
CA LEU A 9 11.74 -12.34 43.85
C LEU A 9 10.69 -11.23 43.73
N LEU A 10 11.11 -10.06 43.26
CA LEU A 10 10.22 -8.97 42.89
C LEU A 10 9.29 -9.45 41.78
N THR A 11 8.04 -9.75 42.12
CA THR A 11 6.98 -9.96 41.14
C THR A 11 6.70 -8.62 40.46
N PRO A 12 6.71 -8.56 39.11
CA PRO A 12 6.27 -7.37 38.39
C PRO A 12 4.85 -7.03 38.86
N SER A 13 4.60 -5.78 39.26
CA SER A 13 3.26 -5.36 39.63
C SER A 13 2.33 -5.50 38.41
N GLU A 14 1.18 -6.16 38.60
CA GLU A 14 0.21 -6.45 37.53
C GLU A 14 -0.28 -5.17 36.81
N ASP A 15 -0.14 -3.99 37.44
CA ASP A 15 -0.47 -2.69 36.88
C ASP A 15 0.44 -2.25 35.71
N PHE A 16 1.66 -2.78 35.58
CA PHE A 16 2.57 -2.38 34.49
C PHE A 16 2.25 -3.05 33.15
N ASN A 17 1.50 -4.16 33.14
CA ASN A 17 1.23 -4.91 31.92
C ASN A 17 0.01 -4.39 31.14
N TYR A 18 -0.95 -3.73 31.81
CA TYR A 18 -2.18 -3.27 31.15
C TYR A 18 -2.03 -1.94 30.42
N LEU A 19 -1.25 -1.00 30.98
CA LEU A 19 -1.07 0.32 30.38
C LEU A 19 -0.09 0.33 29.20
N ASP A 20 0.87 -0.61 29.19
CA ASP A 20 1.88 -0.68 28.11
C ASP A 20 1.35 -1.45 26.90
N SER A 21 0.47 -2.45 27.08
CA SER A 21 -0.06 -3.22 25.94
C SER A 21 -1.05 -2.41 25.10
N GLU A 22 -2.00 -1.68 25.68
CA GLU A 22 -2.98 -0.89 24.90
C GLU A 22 -2.37 0.35 24.24
N ALA A 23 -1.46 1.06 24.93
CA ALA A 23 -0.80 2.22 24.36
C ALA A 23 0.17 1.83 23.23
N THR A 24 0.92 0.74 23.41
CA THR A 24 1.87 0.24 22.41
C THR A 24 1.14 -0.39 21.23
N ASP A 25 0.04 -1.13 21.43
CA ASP A 25 -0.78 -1.67 20.34
C ASP A 25 -1.49 -0.59 19.52
N ASN A 26 -1.95 0.49 20.16
CA ASN A 26 -2.52 1.64 19.45
C ASN A 26 -1.46 2.42 18.66
N LEU A 27 -0.25 2.57 19.21
CA LEU A 27 0.85 3.26 18.54
C LEU A 27 1.40 2.43 17.36
N PHE A 28 1.51 1.11 17.52
CA PHE A 28 1.83 0.16 16.44
C PHE A 28 0.72 0.10 15.38
N SER A 29 -0.54 0.10 15.79
CA SER A 29 -1.69 0.12 14.87
C SER A 29 -1.75 1.41 14.06
N CYS A 30 -1.44 2.55 14.69
CA CYS A 30 -1.37 3.83 13.99
C CYS A 30 -0.17 3.86 13.01
N SER A 31 1.01 3.42 13.46
CA SER A 31 2.22 3.33 12.62
C SER A 31 2.02 2.43 11.39
N THR A 32 1.37 1.28 11.56
CA THR A 32 1.09 0.35 10.46
C THR A 32 0.07 0.91 9.47
N LEU A 33 -0.98 1.60 9.95
CA LEU A 33 -1.92 2.31 9.07
C LEU A 33 -1.23 3.40 8.24
N TYR A 34 -0.35 4.20 8.87
CA TYR A 34 0.44 5.20 8.16
C TYR A 34 1.35 4.58 7.09
N ALA A 35 1.97 3.43 7.38
CA ALA A 35 2.77 2.69 6.40
C ALA A 35 1.92 2.25 5.19
N TYR A 36 0.71 1.73 5.40
CA TYR A 36 -0.19 1.36 4.30
C TYR A 36 -0.64 2.57 3.47
N VAL A 37 -1.01 3.68 4.12
CA VAL A 37 -1.38 4.93 3.44
C VAL A 37 -0.21 5.47 2.63
N PHE A 38 0.99 5.48 3.21
CA PHE A 38 2.19 5.94 2.54
C PHE A 38 2.54 5.08 1.31
N VAL A 39 2.45 3.76 1.42
CA VAL A 39 2.64 2.84 0.29
C VAL A 39 1.61 3.10 -0.80
N GLY A 40 0.34 3.30 -0.43
CA GLY A 40 -0.73 3.63 -1.36
C GLY A 40 -0.48 4.95 -2.11
N ILE A 41 -0.10 6.00 -1.38
CA ILE A 41 0.24 7.31 -1.97
C ILE A 41 1.45 7.17 -2.89
N THR A 42 2.50 6.48 -2.47
CA THR A 42 3.72 6.29 -3.27
C THR A 42 3.41 5.51 -4.56
N TRP A 43 2.55 4.50 -4.49
CA TRP A 43 2.07 3.75 -5.64
C TRP A 43 1.26 4.61 -6.61
N LEU A 44 0.34 5.44 -6.10
CA LEU A 44 -0.40 6.39 -6.91
C LEU A 44 0.51 7.41 -7.58
N LEU A 45 1.51 7.94 -6.85
CA LEU A 45 2.46 8.92 -7.37
C LEU A 45 3.35 8.31 -8.46
N CYS A 46 3.79 7.08 -8.27
CA CYS A 46 4.52 6.30 -9.28
C CYS A 46 3.67 6.11 -10.55
N PHE A 47 2.40 5.74 -10.39
CA PHE A 47 1.46 5.59 -11.51
C PHE A 47 1.24 6.90 -12.29
N VAL A 48 0.99 8.00 -11.59
CA VAL A 48 0.84 9.34 -12.19
C VAL A 48 2.12 9.73 -12.94
N SER A 49 3.29 9.41 -12.38
CA SER A 49 4.58 9.67 -13.03
C SER A 49 4.75 8.90 -14.33
N PHE A 50 4.37 7.62 -14.36
CA PHE A 50 4.41 6.81 -15.58
C PHE A 50 3.45 7.34 -16.65
N THR A 51 2.22 7.67 -16.28
CA THR A 51 1.25 8.26 -17.23
C THR A 51 1.73 9.61 -17.75
N ALA A 52 2.30 10.46 -16.90
CA ALA A 52 2.90 11.72 -17.30
C ALA A 52 4.08 11.53 -18.28
N LEU A 53 4.96 10.57 -18.02
CA LEU A 53 6.07 10.21 -18.91
C LEU A 53 5.56 9.78 -20.30
N PHE A 54 4.58 8.89 -20.37
CA PHE A 54 3.97 8.45 -21.64
C PHE A 54 3.29 9.60 -22.40
N SER A 55 2.68 10.55 -21.68
CA SER A 55 2.13 11.74 -22.30
C SER A 55 3.23 12.65 -22.87
N TRP A 56 4.36 12.76 -22.16
CA TRP A 56 5.53 13.53 -22.60
C TRP A 56 6.18 12.98 -23.88
N TRP A 57 6.13 11.66 -24.07
CA TRP A 57 6.60 11.04 -25.31
C TRP A 57 5.91 11.56 -26.57
N LYS A 58 4.68 12.10 -26.49
CA LYS A 58 4.02 12.73 -27.65
C LYS A 58 4.78 13.95 -28.14
N TYR A 59 5.32 14.77 -27.23
CA TYR A 59 6.12 15.96 -27.58
C TYR A 59 7.48 15.56 -28.18
N ILE A 60 8.06 14.45 -27.72
CA ILE A 60 9.31 13.92 -28.29
C ILE A 60 9.11 13.48 -29.74
N PHE A 61 7.95 12.90 -30.06
CA PHE A 61 7.64 12.44 -31.43
C PHE A 61 7.02 13.50 -32.33
N GLU A 62 6.58 14.63 -31.78
CA GLU A 62 6.00 15.76 -32.52
C GLU A 62 6.84 16.21 -33.73
N PRO A 63 8.18 16.36 -33.68
CA PRO A 63 8.97 16.75 -34.85
C PRO A 63 8.90 15.74 -36.02
N LEU A 64 8.61 14.45 -35.76
CA LEU A 64 8.43 13.45 -36.84
C LEU A 64 7.14 13.69 -37.64
N SER A 65 6.19 14.45 -37.09
CA SER A 65 4.93 14.78 -37.75
C SER A 65 5.07 15.87 -38.82
N TRP A 66 6.16 16.65 -38.77
CA TRP A 66 6.40 17.77 -39.69
C TRP A 66 6.85 17.30 -41.07
N ASN A 67 7.48 16.13 -41.15
CA ASN A 67 7.91 15.54 -42.42
C ASN A 67 6.83 14.60 -42.99
N PRO A 68 6.40 14.79 -44.25
CA PRO A 68 5.35 13.96 -44.85
C PRO A 68 5.78 12.48 -45.03
N ALA A 69 7.07 12.22 -45.22
CA ALA A 69 7.62 10.86 -45.34
C ALA A 69 7.57 10.06 -44.03
N THR A 70 7.74 10.71 -42.88
CA THR A 70 7.75 10.08 -41.55
C THR A 70 6.39 10.11 -40.84
N LYS A 71 5.39 10.77 -41.45
CA LYS A 71 4.06 10.96 -40.87
C LYS A 71 3.32 9.65 -40.58
N GLY A 72 3.55 8.61 -41.39
CA GLY A 72 3.01 7.26 -41.14
C GLY A 72 3.60 6.62 -39.89
N LEU A 73 4.93 6.75 -39.72
CA LEU A 73 5.65 6.26 -38.55
C LEU A 73 5.18 6.96 -37.27
N TYR A 74 5.00 8.29 -37.33
CA TYR A 74 4.45 9.08 -36.23
C TYR A 74 3.07 8.59 -35.77
N LYS A 75 2.14 8.37 -36.72
CA LYS A 75 0.79 7.86 -36.39
C LYS A 75 0.83 6.51 -35.71
N TYR A 76 1.68 5.60 -36.19
CA TYR A 76 1.85 4.28 -35.58
C TYR A 76 2.39 4.40 -34.16
N LEU A 77 3.46 5.18 -33.95
CA LEU A 77 4.10 5.36 -32.64
C LEU A 77 3.15 5.97 -31.61
N VAL A 78 2.42 7.03 -32.00
CA VAL A 78 1.46 7.70 -31.12
C VAL A 78 0.28 6.77 -30.79
N SER A 79 -0.22 6.02 -31.77
CA SER A 79 -1.30 5.05 -31.56
C SER A 79 -0.89 3.92 -30.62
N THR A 80 0.33 3.39 -30.78
CA THR A 80 0.88 2.37 -29.88
C THR A 80 1.07 2.92 -28.48
N CYS A 81 1.64 4.12 -28.34
CA CYS A 81 1.84 4.76 -27.03
C CYS A 81 0.51 5.00 -26.30
N MET A 82 -0.50 5.54 -26.99
CA MET A 82 -1.85 5.71 -26.41
C MET A 82 -2.51 4.36 -26.05
N SER A 83 -2.26 3.32 -26.84
CA SER A 83 -2.78 1.98 -26.53
C SER A 83 -2.13 1.42 -25.27
N PHE A 84 -0.81 1.55 -25.12
CA PHE A 84 -0.10 1.16 -23.90
C PHE A 84 -0.61 1.91 -22.68
N GLU A 85 -0.78 3.23 -22.79
CA GLU A 85 -1.34 4.06 -21.71
C GLU A 85 -2.70 3.53 -21.22
N LYS A 86 -3.63 3.23 -22.15
CA LYS A 86 -4.94 2.65 -21.82
C LYS A 86 -4.84 1.29 -21.15
N HIS A 87 -3.95 0.43 -21.62
CA HIS A 87 -3.74 -0.90 -21.01
C HIS A 87 -3.19 -0.77 -19.60
N VAL A 88 -2.18 0.07 -19.39
CA VAL A 88 -1.59 0.33 -18.07
C VAL A 88 -2.64 0.83 -17.08
N ILE A 89 -3.48 1.79 -17.48
CA ILE A 89 -4.58 2.29 -16.64
C ILE A 89 -5.57 1.15 -16.32
N THR A 90 -5.93 0.33 -17.31
CA THR A 90 -6.90 -0.75 -17.14
C THR A 90 -6.38 -1.83 -16.19
N PHE A 91 -5.15 -2.30 -16.38
CA PHE A 91 -4.52 -3.28 -15.49
C PHE A 91 -4.37 -2.73 -14.07
N TRP A 92 -4.09 -1.43 -13.93
CA TRP A 92 -4.01 -0.78 -12.63
C TRP A 92 -5.36 -0.73 -11.90
N CYS A 93 -6.43 -0.38 -12.61
CA CYS A 93 -7.78 -0.41 -12.03
C CYS A 93 -8.18 -1.82 -11.57
N ILE A 94 -7.85 -2.84 -12.37
CA ILE A 94 -8.05 -4.25 -11.99
C ILE A 94 -7.23 -4.60 -10.75
N TYR A 95 -5.97 -4.18 -10.70
CA TYR A 95 -5.09 -4.39 -9.56
C TYR A 95 -5.66 -3.76 -8.29
N ILE A 96 -6.07 -2.49 -8.33
CA ILE A 96 -6.71 -1.81 -7.20
C ILE A 96 -7.97 -2.55 -6.76
N GLY A 97 -8.81 -2.97 -7.71
CA GLY A 97 -10.03 -3.73 -7.41
C GLY A 97 -9.73 -5.05 -6.69
N ALA A 98 -8.73 -5.81 -7.16
CA ALA A 98 -8.29 -7.04 -6.53
C ALA A 98 -7.70 -6.78 -5.13
N TRP A 99 -6.94 -5.70 -4.96
CA TRP A 99 -6.35 -5.30 -3.69
C TRP A 99 -7.43 -4.94 -2.66
N TRP A 100 -8.43 -4.15 -3.07
CA TRP A 100 -9.59 -3.82 -2.24
C TRP A 100 -10.37 -5.07 -1.84
N TRP A 101 -10.57 -6.00 -2.77
CA TRP A 101 -11.24 -7.26 -2.50
C TRP A 101 -10.48 -8.11 -1.46
N ALA A 102 -9.15 -8.17 -1.56
CA ALA A 102 -8.32 -8.85 -0.58
C ALA A 102 -8.41 -8.18 0.81
N TYR A 103 -8.41 -6.85 0.85
CA TYR A 103 -8.58 -6.08 2.08
C TYR A 103 -9.93 -6.35 2.75
N VAL A 104 -11.04 -6.31 2.00
CA VAL A 104 -12.38 -6.62 2.53
C VAL A 104 -12.44 -8.05 3.09
N ARG A 105 -11.86 -9.03 2.39
CA ARG A 105 -11.77 -10.41 2.90
C ARG A 105 -10.97 -10.51 4.19
N TRP A 106 -9.85 -9.79 4.28
CA TRP A 106 -9.03 -9.75 5.49
C TRP A 106 -9.78 -9.14 6.67
N CYS A 107 -10.43 -7.98 6.48
CA CYS A 107 -11.26 -7.35 7.50
C CYS A 107 -12.42 -8.25 7.94
N GLY A 108 -13.10 -8.90 7.01
CA GLY A 108 -14.18 -9.86 7.30
C GLY A 108 -13.67 -11.04 8.14
N TRP A 109 -12.54 -11.63 7.77
CA TRP A 109 -11.94 -12.72 8.55
C TRP A 109 -11.58 -12.29 9.98
N LYS A 110 -11.01 -11.08 10.15
CA LYS A 110 -10.63 -10.55 11.47
C LYS A 110 -11.87 -10.29 12.35
N LEU A 111 -12.96 -9.78 11.77
CA LEU A 111 -14.25 -9.61 12.45
C LEU A 111 -14.84 -10.94 12.93
N PHE A 112 -14.80 -11.98 12.09
CA PHE A 112 -15.25 -13.33 12.48
C PHE A 112 -14.42 -13.95 13.59
N ARG A 113 -13.10 -13.68 13.63
CA ARG A 113 -12.22 -14.18 14.70
C ARG A 113 -12.52 -13.54 16.05
N HIS A 114 -12.78 -12.23 16.09
CA HIS A 114 -13.18 -11.55 17.33
C HIS A 114 -14.58 -11.96 17.81
N SER A 115 -15.52 -12.22 16.90
CA SER A 115 -16.88 -12.67 17.25
C SER A 115 -16.91 -14.03 17.96
N LYS A 116 -15.92 -14.91 17.73
CA LYS A 116 -15.82 -16.21 18.40
C LYS A 116 -15.03 -16.19 19.72
N GLY A 117 -14.47 -15.05 20.10
CA GLY A 117 -13.65 -14.89 21.33
C GLY A 117 -14.43 -14.53 22.59
N ILE A 118 -15.73 -14.26 22.50
CA ILE A 118 -16.60 -14.01 23.66
C ILE A 118 -17.45 -15.27 23.87
N GLN A 119 -16.80 -16.34 24.32
CA GLN A 119 -17.45 -17.51 24.91
C GLN A 119 -16.69 -17.88 26.20
N THR A 120 -16.82 -17.00 27.19
CA THR A 120 -16.69 -17.31 28.63
C THR A 120 -17.53 -16.29 29.36
#